data_AF-A0A371CUD3-F1
#
_entry.id   AF-A0A371CUD3-F1
#
_cell.length_a   1.000
_cell.length_b   1.000
_cell.length_c   1.000
_cell.angle_alpha   90.00
_cell.angle_beta   90.00
_cell.angle_gamma   90.00
#
_symmetry.space_group_name_H-M   'P 1'
#
loop_
_entity.id
_entity.type
_entity.pdbx_description
1 polymer ?
#
loop_
_entity_poly.entity_id
_entity_poly.type
_entity_poly.pdbx_seq_one_letter_code
_entity_poly.pdbx_strand_id
1 'polypeptide(L)'
;MWHNNEEEGEEEETFGQTSRASAASSTGVSTAIFEIRVEGRALGASDSSTFMNIQRSTLPMGKIIHEVVFDIPREHYEVYTHLTRLVLLKQELFYDYRTGPPHYAHLYQDTIRWIHDYPYERLKRGAELNDGPQMLEFCLRHFADCEIPWEEQTYSATDFIEMLQDLAGDYGVSLIKRPHGKRRRIKHHTPVLQQRALAACAWINFTSYFDRPYGGSLYAVLNGLPMYAAACYANLAASGDFLPTIVIRIANWLGTLKTRYPGVDIRTTPRLCELKHIWLAWDAYWERCIKRQIAECSKVHAARNVYGCDGCDIRAMHKNAFRACSGNCHPETKPHYCSRVCQEKH
;
A
#
# COMPACT_ATOMS: atom_id res chain seq x y z
N MET A 1 -50.35 10.90 38.47
CA MET A 1 -50.01 12.11 39.26
C MET A 1 -49.11 11.67 40.39
N TRP A 2 -47.80 11.68 40.16
CA TRP A 2 -46.78 11.57 41.19
C TRP A 2 -45.72 12.61 40.87
N HIS A 3 -45.36 13.35 41.91
CA HIS A 3 -44.61 14.60 41.90
C HIS A 3 -43.13 14.41 41.54
N ASN A 4 -42.59 15.44 40.89
CA ASN A 4 -41.17 15.78 40.81
C ASN A 4 -40.55 15.91 42.21
N ASN A 5 -39.26 15.61 42.32
CA ASN A 5 -38.33 16.43 43.09
C ASN A 5 -36.93 16.34 42.46
N GLU A 6 -36.39 17.53 42.22
CA GLU A 6 -35.00 17.87 41.96
C GLU A 6 -34.16 17.60 43.22
N GLU A 7 -32.86 17.32 43.06
CA GLU A 7 -31.80 18.16 43.62
C GLU A 7 -30.40 17.60 43.30
N GLU A 8 -29.50 18.57 43.14
CA GLU A 8 -28.11 18.52 42.69
C GLU A 8 -27.15 18.02 43.78
N GLY A 9 -25.92 17.67 43.38
CA GLY A 9 -24.84 17.36 44.32
C GLY A 9 -23.52 17.13 43.61
N GLU A 10 -22.72 18.19 43.56
CA GLU A 10 -21.37 18.31 43.02
C GLU A 10 -20.36 17.40 43.75
N GLU A 11 -19.46 16.74 43.01
CA GLU A 11 -18.19 16.24 43.55
C GLU A 11 -17.03 16.80 42.71
N GLU A 12 -16.38 17.81 43.27
CA GLU A 12 -15.02 18.22 42.95
C GLU A 12 -14.04 17.11 43.42
N GLU A 13 -13.29 16.51 42.50
CA GLU A 13 -12.05 15.81 42.88
C GLU A 13 -10.83 16.45 42.20
N THR A 14 -9.87 16.73 43.07
CA THR A 14 -8.75 17.64 42.92
C THR A 14 -7.57 16.94 42.27
N PHE A 15 -6.91 17.70 41.39
CA PHE A 15 -5.65 17.37 40.73
C PHE A 15 -4.51 17.18 41.75
N GLY A 16 -3.93 15.98 41.79
CA GLY A 16 -2.72 15.67 42.56
C GLY A 16 -1.59 15.17 41.65
N GLN A 17 -0.69 16.07 41.26
CA GLN A 17 0.60 15.72 40.65
C GLN A 17 1.54 15.11 41.69
N THR A 18 2.01 13.88 41.47
CA THR A 18 3.32 13.44 42.00
C THR A 18 4.04 12.55 41.00
N SER A 19 5.27 12.96 40.70
CA SER A 19 6.27 12.24 39.92
C SER A 19 6.75 10.98 40.63
N ARG A 20 6.90 9.86 39.92
CA ARG A 20 7.94 8.86 40.20
C ARG A 20 8.23 8.02 38.96
N ALA A 21 9.49 8.11 38.53
CA ALA A 21 10.10 7.22 37.56
C ALA A 21 10.10 5.77 38.08
N SER A 22 9.79 4.83 37.19
CA SER A 22 10.05 3.40 37.36
C SER A 22 10.20 2.78 35.98
N ALA A 23 11.37 2.16 35.78
CA ALA A 23 11.79 1.49 34.56
C ALA A 23 11.01 0.20 34.33
N ALA A 24 10.59 -0.05 33.09
CA ALA A 24 10.15 -1.36 32.64
C ALA A 24 10.59 -1.61 31.19
N SER A 25 11.67 -2.38 31.08
CA SER A 25 11.71 -3.62 30.30
C SER A 25 11.21 -3.57 28.85
N SER A 26 12.19 -3.46 27.96
CA SER A 26 12.19 -3.83 26.56
C SER A 26 11.33 -5.06 26.23
N THR A 27 10.24 -4.86 25.49
CA THR A 27 9.74 -5.84 24.52
C THR A 27 9.65 -5.12 23.19
N GLY A 28 10.67 -5.34 22.37
CA GLY A 28 10.78 -4.75 21.03
C GLY A 28 9.72 -5.33 20.11
N VAL A 29 8.54 -4.72 20.09
CA VAL A 29 7.59 -4.87 18.98
C VAL A 29 8.12 -3.97 17.87
N SER A 30 8.71 -4.59 16.86
CA SER A 30 9.11 -3.91 15.64
C SER A 30 7.85 -3.39 14.94
N THR A 31 7.52 -2.14 15.21
CA THR A 31 6.54 -1.37 14.47
C THR A 31 7.04 -1.29 13.03
N ALA A 32 6.45 -2.09 12.14
CA ALA A 32 6.60 -1.91 10.71
C ALA A 32 5.86 -0.62 10.33
N ILE A 33 6.49 0.52 10.62
CA ILE A 33 6.13 1.79 9.99
C ILE A 33 6.37 1.57 8.50
N PHE A 34 5.29 1.50 7.73
CA PHE A 34 5.37 1.62 6.27
C PHE A 34 5.66 3.10 5.95
N GLU A 35 6.86 3.54 6.32
CA GLU A 35 7.43 4.75 5.77
C GLU A 35 7.86 4.36 4.36
N ILE A 36 7.18 4.88 3.34
CA ILE A 36 7.79 4.98 2.02
C ILE A 36 8.91 6.00 2.19
N ARG A 37 10.07 5.53 2.66
CA ARG A 37 11.29 6.32 2.65
C ARG A 37 11.71 6.45 1.19
N VAL A 38 11.28 7.53 0.56
CA VAL A 38 11.75 7.94 -0.75
C VAL A 38 13.18 8.45 -0.56
N GLU A 39 14.15 7.54 -0.55
CA GLU A 39 15.55 7.94 -0.69
C GLU A 39 15.80 8.29 -2.16
N GLY A 40 15.71 9.58 -2.48
CA GLY A 40 16.28 10.10 -3.72
C GLY A 40 17.79 9.91 -3.68
N ARG A 41 18.31 8.84 -4.30
CA ARG A 41 19.76 8.66 -4.45
C ARG A 41 20.29 9.67 -5.46
N ALA A 42 20.77 10.80 -4.97
CA ALA A 42 21.89 11.48 -5.62
C ALA A 42 23.12 10.57 -5.48
N LEU A 43 23.78 10.28 -6.60
CA LEU A 43 25.01 9.49 -6.64
C LEU A 43 26.09 10.19 -5.80
N GLY A 44 26.43 9.61 -4.64
CA GLY A 44 27.50 10.02 -3.74
C GLY A 44 27.81 8.89 -2.76
N ALA A 45 29.08 8.70 -2.42
CA ALA A 45 29.69 7.46 -1.97
C ALA A 45 29.43 7.03 -0.50
N SER A 46 29.70 5.72 -0.28
CA SER A 46 30.16 4.99 0.92
C SER A 46 29.21 4.61 2.09
N ASP A 47 29.20 3.28 2.32
CA ASP A 47 29.24 2.49 3.56
C ASP A 47 28.16 2.63 4.67
N SER A 48 27.40 1.55 4.89
CA SER A 48 27.70 0.56 5.96
C SER A 48 26.57 -0.48 6.12
N SER A 49 26.95 -1.61 6.67
CA SER A 49 26.32 -2.93 6.66
C SER A 49 25.20 -3.15 7.69
N THR A 50 24.16 -3.92 7.33
CA THR A 50 23.48 -4.86 8.25
C THR A 50 22.89 -6.02 7.43
N PHE A 51 23.50 -7.21 7.51
CA PHE A 51 23.02 -8.44 6.87
C PHE A 51 22.23 -9.28 7.88
N MET A 52 20.97 -9.60 7.61
CA MET A 52 20.27 -10.71 8.27
C MET A 52 20.29 -11.95 7.38
N ASN A 53 20.63 -13.08 8.01
CA ASN A 53 20.69 -14.42 7.44
C ASN A 53 19.31 -14.92 6.97
N ILE A 54 19.24 -15.47 5.75
CA ILE A 54 18.09 -16.24 5.26
C ILE A 54 18.54 -17.69 5.07
N GLN A 55 17.99 -18.59 5.89
CA GLN A 55 18.13 -20.04 5.76
C GLN A 55 17.18 -20.58 4.67
N ARG A 56 17.65 -21.65 4.02
CA ARG A 56 17.04 -22.38 2.90
C ARG A 56 15.65 -22.91 3.22
N SER A 57 14.71 -22.75 2.28
CA SER A 57 13.53 -23.63 2.15
C SER A 57 13.21 -23.91 0.68
N THR A 58 12.86 -25.16 0.42
CA THR A 58 12.78 -25.83 -0.88
C THR A 58 11.42 -25.67 -1.56
N LEU A 59 11.09 -24.44 -1.94
CA LEU A 59 10.04 -24.11 -2.92
C LEU A 59 10.52 -22.89 -3.71
N PRO A 60 10.06 -22.64 -4.96
CA PRO A 60 10.31 -21.38 -5.63
C PRO A 60 9.50 -20.30 -4.89
N MET A 61 10.03 -19.83 -3.76
CA MET A 61 9.57 -18.60 -3.13
C MET A 61 9.77 -17.52 -4.18
N GLY A 62 8.65 -17.00 -4.71
CA GLY A 62 8.68 -15.82 -5.57
C GLY A 62 9.55 -14.78 -4.90
N LYS A 63 10.48 -14.19 -5.65
CA LYS A 63 11.31 -13.08 -5.17
C LYS A 63 10.37 -12.07 -4.51
N ILE A 64 10.50 -11.89 -3.21
CA ILE A 64 9.86 -10.78 -2.52
C ILE A 64 10.63 -9.55 -3.02
N ILE A 65 10.01 -8.80 -3.93
CA ILE A 65 10.58 -7.56 -4.46
C ILE A 65 10.54 -6.56 -3.30
N HIS A 66 11.68 -6.36 -2.63
CA HIS A 66 11.84 -5.40 -1.55
C HIS A 66 12.20 -3.99 -2.02
N GLU A 67 12.54 -3.81 -3.30
CA GLU A 67 13.00 -2.54 -3.85
C GLU A 67 12.10 -2.14 -5.03
N VAL A 68 11.25 -1.15 -4.79
CA VAL A 68 10.53 -0.47 -5.87
C VAL A 68 11.37 0.75 -6.23
N VAL A 69 12.06 0.68 -7.35
CA VAL A 69 12.83 1.81 -7.89
C VAL A 69 11.86 2.72 -8.64
N PHE A 70 11.70 3.95 -8.17
CA PHE A 70 10.90 4.97 -8.82
C PHE A 70 11.81 5.94 -9.57
N ASP A 71 11.70 5.98 -10.89
CA ASP A 71 12.39 6.99 -11.70
C ASP A 71 11.66 8.32 -11.56
N ILE A 72 12.11 9.16 -10.62
CA ILE A 72 11.63 10.53 -10.46
C ILE A 72 12.33 11.40 -11.51
N PRO A 73 11.60 12.03 -12.45
CA PRO A 73 12.21 12.95 -13.40
C PRO A 73 12.83 14.13 -12.65
N ARG A 74 14.09 14.44 -12.94
CA ARG A 74 14.84 15.48 -12.22
C ARG A 74 14.18 16.86 -12.35
N GLU A 75 13.57 17.15 -13.49
CA GLU A 75 12.84 18.40 -13.74
C GLU A 75 11.57 18.57 -12.90
N HIS A 76 11.12 17.53 -12.20
CA HIS A 76 9.89 17.56 -11.39
C HIS A 76 10.16 17.43 -9.88
N TYR A 77 11.43 17.46 -9.48
CA TYR A 77 11.81 17.48 -8.08
C TYR A 77 11.37 18.82 -7.45
N GLU A 78 10.66 18.76 -6.32
CA GLU A 78 10.23 19.93 -5.52
C GLU A 78 9.32 20.95 -6.21
N VAL A 79 8.71 20.64 -7.37
CA VAL A 79 7.78 21.57 -8.05
C VAL A 79 6.55 21.88 -7.20
N TYR A 80 6.01 20.86 -6.52
CA TYR A 80 4.89 20.99 -5.58
C TYR A 80 5.16 20.16 -4.33
N THR A 81 4.63 20.63 -3.20
CA THR A 81 4.74 19.93 -1.92
C THR A 81 4.04 18.58 -2.03
N HIS A 82 4.72 17.50 -1.64
CA HIS A 82 4.20 16.13 -1.66
C HIS A 82 3.71 15.61 -3.03
N LEU A 83 4.15 16.21 -4.15
CA LEU A 83 3.81 15.79 -5.52
C LEU A 83 4.03 14.29 -5.76
N THR A 84 5.18 13.76 -5.33
CA THR A 84 5.51 12.35 -5.47
C THR A 84 4.48 11.44 -4.79
N ARG A 85 3.95 11.83 -3.62
CA ARG A 85 2.91 11.04 -2.94
C ARG A 85 1.63 10.98 -3.78
N LEU A 86 1.23 12.12 -4.38
CA LEU A 86 0.06 12.17 -5.25
C LEU A 86 0.26 11.34 -6.54
N VAL A 87 1.44 11.39 -7.15
CA VAL A 87 1.77 10.59 -8.34
C VAL A 87 1.71 9.10 -8.03
N LEU A 88 2.32 8.66 -6.93
CA LEU A 88 2.28 7.26 -6.50
C LEU A 88 0.86 6.82 -6.16
N LEU A 89 0.08 7.68 -5.49
CA LEU A 89 -1.33 7.41 -5.21
C LEU A 89 -2.13 7.23 -6.51
N LYS A 90 -1.97 8.12 -7.49
CA LYS A 90 -2.63 7.98 -8.80
C LYS A 90 -2.19 6.72 -9.53
N GLN A 91 -0.90 6.35 -9.47
CA GLN A 91 -0.39 5.11 -10.04
C GLN A 91 -1.04 3.86 -9.40
N GLU A 92 -1.20 3.87 -8.08
CA GLU A 92 -1.83 2.78 -7.33
C GLU A 92 -3.32 2.62 -7.65
N LEU A 93 -4.02 3.71 -7.94
CA LEU A 93 -5.48 3.75 -8.02
C LEU A 93 -6.05 3.77 -9.43
N PHE A 94 -5.35 4.35 -10.41
CA PHE A 94 -5.96 4.71 -11.71
C PHE A 94 -5.64 3.75 -12.85
N TYR A 95 -4.66 2.85 -12.66
CA TYR A 95 -4.12 2.03 -13.72
C TYR A 95 -4.24 0.55 -13.39
N ASP A 96 -4.75 -0.20 -14.35
CA ASP A 96 -4.82 -1.65 -14.26
C ASP A 96 -3.41 -2.25 -14.34
N TYR A 97 -3.08 -3.16 -13.42
CA TYR A 97 -1.75 -3.78 -13.39
C TYR A 97 -1.44 -4.57 -14.67
N ARG A 98 -2.47 -5.03 -15.40
CA ARG A 98 -2.32 -5.85 -16.62
C ARG A 98 -1.80 -5.04 -17.77
N THR A 99 -2.22 -3.78 -17.88
CA THR A 99 -1.75 -2.82 -18.90
C THR A 99 -0.54 -2.04 -18.41
N GLY A 100 -0.40 -1.91 -17.08
CA GLY A 100 0.61 -1.09 -16.43
C GLY A 100 0.27 0.40 -16.47
N PRO A 101 0.86 1.20 -15.57
CA PRO A 101 0.79 2.66 -15.66
C PRO A 101 1.62 3.17 -16.85
N PRO A 102 1.32 4.37 -17.38
CA PRO A 102 2.21 5.04 -18.29
C PRO A 102 3.54 5.35 -17.59
N HIS A 103 4.56 5.67 -18.38
CA HIS A 103 5.88 6.03 -17.86
C HIS A 103 5.78 7.16 -16.81
N TYR A 104 6.58 7.10 -15.74
CA TYR A 104 6.49 8.06 -14.63
C TYR A 104 6.61 9.51 -15.10
N ALA A 105 7.45 9.81 -16.09
CA ALA A 105 7.51 11.15 -16.69
C ALA A 105 6.14 11.68 -17.14
N HIS A 106 5.32 10.85 -17.79
CA HIS A 106 3.98 11.22 -18.20
C HIS A 106 3.03 11.38 -17.01
N LEU A 107 3.13 10.50 -16.00
CA LEU A 107 2.34 10.63 -14.77
C LEU A 107 2.62 11.93 -14.02
N TYR A 108 3.89 12.33 -13.92
CA TYR A 108 4.29 13.59 -13.30
C TYR A 108 3.74 14.77 -14.10
N GLN A 109 3.93 14.79 -15.42
CA GLN A 109 3.42 15.86 -16.29
C GLN A 109 1.90 16.00 -16.20
N ASP A 110 1.16 14.88 -16.29
CA ASP A 110 -0.28 14.87 -16.15
C ASP A 110 -0.71 15.38 -14.77
N THR A 111 -0.03 14.94 -13.70
CA THR A 111 -0.36 15.36 -12.33
C THR A 111 -0.10 16.85 -12.12
N ILE A 112 1.02 17.38 -12.61
CA ILE A 112 1.35 18.80 -12.59
C ILE A 112 0.30 19.61 -13.36
N ARG A 113 -0.09 19.15 -14.56
CA ARG A 113 -1.16 19.80 -15.35
C ARG A 113 -2.47 19.86 -14.54
N TRP A 114 -2.85 18.77 -13.89
CA TRP A 114 -4.04 18.75 -13.03
C TRP A 114 -3.95 19.70 -11.84
N ILE A 115 -2.77 19.84 -11.23
CA ILE A 115 -2.52 20.81 -10.15
C ILE A 115 -2.73 22.24 -10.65
N HIS A 116 -2.15 22.57 -11.80
CA HIS A 116 -2.27 23.88 -12.42
C HIS A 116 -3.72 24.21 -12.85
N ASP A 117 -4.38 23.28 -13.55
CA ASP A 117 -5.72 23.52 -14.12
C ASP A 117 -6.83 23.53 -13.05
N TYR A 118 -6.59 22.82 -11.94
CA TYR A 118 -7.51 22.70 -10.81
C TYR A 118 -6.81 23.09 -9.51
N PRO A 119 -6.64 24.39 -9.23
CA PRO A 119 -6.16 24.84 -7.93
C PRO A 119 -7.12 24.44 -6.81
N TYR A 120 -6.64 24.46 -5.57
CA TYR A 120 -7.37 23.98 -4.39
C TYR A 120 -8.80 24.55 -4.30
N GLU A 121 -8.98 25.86 -4.42
CA GLU A 121 -10.29 26.53 -4.37
C GLU A 121 -11.28 26.00 -5.42
N ARG A 122 -10.78 25.70 -6.61
CA ARG A 122 -11.60 25.14 -7.69
C ARG A 122 -12.04 23.72 -7.34
N LEU A 123 -11.14 22.90 -6.80
CA LEU A 123 -11.47 21.55 -6.38
C LEU A 123 -12.47 21.52 -5.22
N LYS A 124 -12.28 22.37 -4.21
CA LYS A 124 -13.19 22.53 -3.07
C LYS A 124 -14.60 22.88 -3.56
N ARG A 125 -14.72 23.91 -4.39
CA ARG A 125 -16.00 24.29 -5.02
C ARG A 125 -16.58 23.16 -5.88
N GLY A 126 -15.74 22.43 -6.61
CA GLY A 126 -16.15 21.26 -7.39
C GLY A 126 -16.75 20.16 -6.50
N ALA A 127 -16.11 19.84 -5.38
CA ALA A 127 -16.59 18.88 -4.40
C ALA A 127 -17.93 19.32 -3.77
N GLU A 128 -18.07 20.59 -3.38
CA GLU A 128 -19.33 21.15 -2.87
C GLU A 128 -20.48 21.07 -3.90
N LEU A 129 -20.16 21.27 -5.18
CA LEU A 129 -21.11 21.15 -6.29
C LEU A 129 -21.37 19.70 -6.74
N ASN A 130 -20.77 18.72 -6.06
CA ASN A 130 -20.81 17.29 -6.35
C ASN A 130 -20.31 16.94 -7.77
N ASP A 131 -19.31 17.67 -8.27
CA ASP A 131 -18.61 17.34 -9.52
C ASP A 131 -17.70 16.13 -9.31
N GLY A 132 -18.01 15.01 -9.95
CA GLY A 132 -17.37 13.73 -9.69
C GLY A 132 -15.84 13.74 -9.84
N PRO A 133 -15.29 14.15 -11.00
CA PRO A 133 -13.85 14.23 -11.20
C PRO A 133 -13.12 15.14 -10.21
N GLN A 134 -13.65 16.35 -9.97
CA GLN A 134 -13.03 17.28 -9.01
C GLN A 134 -13.13 16.78 -7.58
N MET A 135 -14.24 16.14 -7.21
CA MET A 135 -14.41 15.56 -5.88
C MET A 135 -13.45 14.39 -5.63
N LEU A 136 -13.20 13.54 -6.63
CA LEU A 136 -12.18 12.50 -6.53
C LEU A 136 -10.79 13.11 -6.36
N GLU A 137 -10.41 14.05 -7.23
CA GLU A 137 -9.10 14.72 -7.15
C GLU A 137 -8.91 15.43 -5.81
N PHE A 138 -9.94 16.10 -5.30
CA PHE A 138 -9.97 16.73 -3.98
C PHE A 138 -9.61 15.72 -2.87
N CYS A 139 -10.28 14.56 -2.84
CA CYS A 139 -9.96 13.50 -1.87
C CYS A 139 -8.50 13.03 -1.99
N LEU A 140 -8.01 12.83 -3.23
CA LEU A 140 -6.64 12.34 -3.44
C LEU A 140 -5.58 13.35 -3.01
N ARG A 141 -5.80 14.66 -3.22
CA ARG A 141 -4.88 15.69 -2.74
C ARG A 141 -4.80 15.72 -1.22
N HIS A 142 -5.93 15.56 -0.54
CA HIS A 142 -5.95 15.45 0.92
C HIS A 142 -5.25 14.19 1.44
N PHE A 143 -5.39 13.05 0.76
CA PHE A 143 -4.67 11.83 1.16
C PHE A 143 -3.16 11.91 0.92
N ALA A 144 -2.75 12.60 -0.14
CA ALA A 144 -1.34 12.81 -0.46
C ALA A 144 -0.70 13.97 0.30
N ASP A 145 -1.52 14.81 0.96
CA ASP A 145 -1.14 16.10 1.54
C ASP A 145 -0.49 17.04 0.50
N CYS A 146 -1.01 17.03 -0.73
CA CYS A 146 -0.41 17.74 -1.86
C CYS A 146 -1.23 18.99 -2.22
N GLU A 147 -0.61 20.17 -2.11
CA GLU A 147 -1.24 21.47 -2.39
C GLU A 147 -2.53 21.72 -1.59
N ILE A 148 -2.49 21.39 -0.28
CA ILE A 148 -3.57 21.65 0.67
C ILE A 148 -3.17 22.83 1.57
N PRO A 149 -3.97 23.90 1.67
CA PRO A 149 -3.73 24.98 2.61
C PRO A 149 -3.79 24.49 4.06
N TRP A 150 -2.78 24.83 4.87
CA TRP A 150 -2.68 24.43 6.27
C TRP A 150 -3.77 25.02 7.17
N GLU A 151 -4.37 26.15 6.76
CA GLU A 151 -5.44 26.88 7.45
C GLU A 151 -6.82 26.20 7.30
N GLU A 152 -6.97 25.29 6.33
CA GLU A 152 -8.25 24.68 5.96
C GLU A 152 -8.39 23.23 6.44
N GLN A 153 -8.59 23.04 7.75
CA GLN A 153 -8.92 21.72 8.35
C GLN A 153 -10.43 21.50 8.52
N THR A 154 -11.24 21.92 7.55
CA THR A 154 -12.70 21.83 7.65
C THR A 154 -13.23 20.40 7.44
N TYR A 155 -12.45 19.52 6.80
CA TYR A 155 -12.87 18.17 6.45
C TYR A 155 -12.21 17.12 7.34
N SER A 156 -13.03 16.22 7.89
CA SER A 156 -12.59 15.05 8.61
C SER A 156 -12.28 13.88 7.65
N ALA A 157 -11.57 12.87 8.14
CA ALA A 157 -11.35 11.62 7.39
C ALA A 157 -12.68 10.94 6.98
N THR A 158 -13.72 11.10 7.80
CA THR A 158 -15.06 10.55 7.52
C THR A 158 -15.69 11.23 6.30
N ASP A 159 -15.51 12.54 6.13
CA ASP A 159 -16.07 13.29 5.01
C ASP A 159 -15.52 12.79 3.67
N PHE A 160 -14.21 12.57 3.60
CA PHE A 160 -13.57 12.02 2.40
C PHE A 160 -14.04 10.59 2.11
N ILE A 161 -14.20 9.75 3.14
CA ILE A 161 -14.73 8.39 2.95
C ILE A 161 -16.17 8.44 2.42
N GLU A 162 -17.02 9.34 2.93
CA GLU A 162 -18.37 9.50 2.41
C GLU A 162 -18.38 9.98 0.94
N MET A 163 -17.55 10.97 0.59
CA MET A 163 -17.43 11.45 -0.78
C MET A 163 -17.02 10.31 -1.73
N LEU A 164 -16.02 9.50 -1.34
CA LEU A 164 -15.58 8.36 -2.14
C LEU A 164 -16.64 7.26 -2.23
N GLN A 165 -17.40 7.02 -1.17
CA GLN A 165 -18.53 6.08 -1.19
C GLN A 165 -19.65 6.55 -2.13
N ASP A 166 -19.93 7.85 -2.15
CA ASP A 166 -20.91 8.43 -3.06
C ASP A 166 -20.42 8.34 -4.53
N LEU A 167 -19.12 8.49 -4.79
CA LEU A 167 -18.51 8.24 -6.11
C LEU A 167 -18.52 6.77 -6.51
N ALA A 168 -18.23 5.88 -5.57
CA ALA A 168 -18.21 4.44 -5.79
C ALA A 168 -19.62 3.88 -6.07
N GLY A 169 -20.68 4.57 -5.64
CA GLY A 169 -22.06 4.14 -5.85
C GLY A 169 -22.55 3.12 -4.82
N ASP A 170 -23.82 2.72 -4.92
CA ASP A 170 -24.42 1.79 -3.96
C ASP A 170 -24.07 0.34 -4.25
N TYR A 171 -23.18 -0.22 -3.44
CA TYR A 171 -22.91 -1.65 -3.42
C TYR A 171 -23.30 -2.30 -2.09
N GLY A 172 -24.05 -1.61 -1.21
CA GLY A 172 -24.40 -2.14 0.11
C GLY A 172 -23.21 -2.29 1.08
N VAL A 173 -22.01 -1.84 0.70
CA VAL A 173 -20.78 -1.87 1.53
C VAL A 173 -20.59 -0.56 2.32
N SER A 174 -21.67 0.15 2.64
CA SER A 174 -21.60 1.29 3.58
C SER A 174 -21.34 0.77 4.99
N LEU A 175 -20.06 0.50 5.26
CA LEU A 175 -19.56 -0.05 6.52
C LEU A 175 -19.46 1.00 7.63
N ILE A 176 -19.62 2.28 7.28
CA ILE A 176 -19.68 3.41 8.21
C ILE A 176 -21.13 3.92 8.21
N LYS A 177 -21.71 4.12 9.40
CA LYS A 177 -22.99 4.81 9.53
C LYS A 177 -22.79 6.25 9.06
N ARG A 178 -23.51 6.65 8.01
CA ARG A 178 -23.48 8.01 7.45
C ARG A 178 -24.01 8.99 8.50
N PRO A 179 -23.19 9.87 9.11
CA PRO A 179 -23.68 10.95 9.96
C PRO A 179 -24.76 11.82 9.28
N HIS A 180 -24.63 12.07 7.97
CA HIS A 180 -25.54 12.98 7.25
C HIS A 180 -26.69 12.29 6.49
N GLY A 181 -26.77 10.95 6.54
CA GLY A 181 -27.93 10.13 6.13
C GLY A 181 -28.35 10.14 4.64
N LYS A 182 -28.04 11.19 3.86
CA LYS A 182 -28.45 11.34 2.46
C LYS A 182 -27.25 11.17 1.52
N ARG A 183 -27.46 10.41 0.43
CA ARG A 183 -26.48 10.27 -0.66
C ARG A 183 -26.40 11.53 -1.49
N ARG A 184 -25.17 11.93 -1.84
CA ARG A 184 -24.95 13.01 -2.81
C ARG A 184 -25.31 12.53 -4.21
N ARG A 185 -25.96 13.41 -5.00
CA ARG A 185 -26.17 13.16 -6.43
C ARG A 185 -24.92 13.64 -7.18
N ILE A 186 -24.12 12.69 -7.64
CA ILE A 186 -22.85 12.98 -8.32
C ILE A 186 -23.09 13.41 -9.76
N LYS A 187 -22.50 14.53 -10.16
CA LYS A 187 -22.43 15.02 -11.55
C LYS A 187 -21.22 14.43 -12.25
N HIS A 188 -21.30 14.24 -13.57
CA HIS A 188 -20.22 13.68 -14.39
C HIS A 188 -19.73 12.31 -13.89
N HIS A 189 -20.65 11.52 -13.35
CA HIS A 189 -20.39 10.16 -12.88
C HIS A 189 -20.17 9.25 -14.09
N THR A 190 -19.04 8.53 -14.09
CA THR A 190 -18.67 7.61 -15.17
C THR A 190 -18.23 6.27 -14.56
N PRO A 191 -18.32 5.14 -15.31
CA PRO A 191 -17.83 3.85 -14.82
C PRO A 191 -16.35 3.87 -14.42
N VAL A 192 -15.51 4.59 -15.17
CA VAL A 192 -14.07 4.74 -14.84
C VAL A 192 -13.89 5.49 -13.52
N LEU A 193 -14.64 6.56 -13.31
CA LEU A 193 -14.60 7.32 -12.05
C LEU A 193 -15.05 6.45 -10.86
N GLN A 194 -16.12 5.68 -11.05
CA GLN A 194 -16.63 4.74 -10.06
C GLN A 194 -15.57 3.71 -9.64
N GLN A 195 -14.89 3.11 -10.62
CA GLN A 195 -13.84 2.13 -10.38
C GLN A 195 -12.63 2.72 -9.66
N ARG A 196 -12.23 3.95 -10.01
CA ARG A 196 -11.17 4.68 -9.30
C ARG A 196 -11.57 5.05 -7.87
N ALA A 197 -12.83 5.38 -7.63
CA ALA A 197 -13.34 5.64 -6.29
C ALA A 197 -13.39 4.37 -5.42
N LEU A 198 -13.77 3.22 -6.00
CA LEU A 198 -13.65 1.92 -5.31
C LEU A 198 -12.21 1.62 -4.92
N ALA A 199 -11.26 1.87 -5.84
CA ALA A 199 -9.83 1.73 -5.55
C ALA A 199 -9.37 2.66 -4.42
N ALA A 200 -9.80 3.93 -4.44
CA ALA A 200 -9.47 4.92 -3.41
C ALA A 200 -10.06 4.52 -2.04
N CYS A 201 -11.31 4.05 -2.01
CA CYS A 201 -11.94 3.47 -0.81
C CYS A 201 -11.14 2.27 -0.28
N ALA A 202 -10.66 1.39 -1.16
CA ALA A 202 -9.82 0.26 -0.77
C ALA A 202 -8.50 0.75 -0.15
N TRP A 203 -7.86 1.73 -0.79
CA TRP A 203 -6.59 2.30 -0.35
C TRP A 203 -6.69 2.98 1.02
N ILE A 204 -7.65 3.88 1.22
CA ILE A 204 -7.76 4.61 2.49
C ILE A 204 -8.03 3.67 3.66
N ASN A 205 -8.89 2.66 3.46
CA ASN A 205 -9.16 1.66 4.50
C ASN A 205 -7.94 0.74 4.76
N PHE A 206 -7.16 0.44 3.72
CA PHE A 206 -5.93 -0.34 3.85
C PHE A 206 -4.85 0.44 4.60
N THR A 207 -4.66 1.72 4.29
CA THR A 207 -3.71 2.60 5.00
C THR A 207 -4.15 2.81 6.46
N SER A 208 -5.42 3.17 6.69
CA SER A 208 -5.98 3.35 8.03
C SER A 208 -5.97 2.09 8.90
N TYR A 209 -5.80 0.90 8.30
CA TYR A 209 -5.57 -0.33 9.07
C TYR A 209 -4.19 -0.30 9.76
N PHE A 210 -3.16 0.18 9.07
CA PHE A 210 -1.79 0.23 9.61
C PHE A 210 -1.57 1.42 10.54
N ASP A 211 -2.33 2.49 10.40
CA ASP A 211 -2.24 3.66 11.28
C ASP A 211 -2.79 3.40 12.70
N ARG A 212 -3.42 2.23 12.94
CA ARG A 212 -4.01 1.87 14.24
C ARG A 212 -3.00 1.18 15.16
N PRO A 213 -3.13 1.31 16.50
CA PRO A 213 -2.20 0.72 17.48
C PRO A 213 -1.98 -0.80 17.34
N TYR A 214 -2.96 -1.54 16.84
CA TYR A 214 -2.88 -2.99 16.61
C TYR A 214 -2.89 -3.37 15.12
N GLY A 215 -2.58 -2.39 14.25
CA GLY A 215 -2.40 -2.60 12.82
C GLY A 215 -1.36 -3.68 12.55
N GLY A 216 -1.63 -4.53 11.57
CA GLY A 216 -0.79 -5.68 11.23
C GLY A 216 -1.02 -6.95 12.05
N SER A 217 -1.78 -6.91 13.16
CA SER A 217 -2.09 -8.11 13.94
C SER A 217 -3.22 -8.95 13.33
N LEU A 218 -3.15 -10.27 13.50
CA LEU A 218 -4.23 -11.19 13.09
C LEU A 218 -5.57 -10.81 13.73
N TYR A 219 -5.58 -10.42 15.01
CA TYR A 219 -6.79 -9.96 15.68
C TYR A 219 -7.43 -8.78 14.96
N ALA A 220 -6.64 -7.78 14.57
CA ALA A 220 -7.14 -6.63 13.83
C ALA A 220 -7.58 -6.98 12.40
N VAL A 221 -7.00 -8.00 11.76
CA VAL A 221 -7.49 -8.50 10.45
C VAL A 221 -8.88 -9.11 10.59
N LEU A 222 -9.05 -9.98 11.58
CA LEU A 222 -10.28 -10.78 11.74
C LEU A 222 -11.45 -9.97 12.30
N ASN A 223 -11.16 -9.03 13.20
CA ASN A 223 -12.19 -8.29 13.94
C ASN A 223 -12.27 -6.81 13.53
N GLY A 224 -11.21 -6.27 12.90
CA GLY A 224 -11.15 -4.86 12.53
C GLY A 224 -11.93 -4.55 11.26
N LEU A 225 -12.65 -3.43 11.29
CA LEU A 225 -13.39 -2.93 10.14
C LEU A 225 -12.50 -2.50 8.95
N PRO A 226 -11.34 -1.82 9.13
CA PRO A 226 -10.61 -1.24 8.00
C PRO A 226 -10.08 -2.27 6.99
N MET A 227 -9.42 -3.34 7.46
CA MET A 227 -8.91 -4.37 6.54
C MET A 227 -10.05 -5.09 5.81
N TYR A 228 -11.14 -5.41 6.50
CA TYR A 228 -12.32 -5.99 5.88
C TYR A 228 -12.93 -5.05 4.83
N ALA A 229 -13.10 -3.76 5.17
CA ALA A 229 -13.59 -2.74 4.25
C ALA A 229 -12.70 -2.62 3.01
N ALA A 230 -11.38 -2.56 3.20
CA ALA A 230 -10.41 -2.54 2.12
C ALA A 230 -10.58 -3.74 1.18
N ALA A 231 -10.70 -4.94 1.74
CA ALA A 231 -10.92 -6.16 0.98
C ALA A 231 -12.28 -6.16 0.24
N CYS A 232 -13.35 -5.66 0.85
CA CYS A 232 -14.66 -5.54 0.19
C CYS A 232 -14.60 -4.58 -1.01
N TYR A 233 -14.01 -3.40 -0.86
CA TYR A 233 -13.87 -2.44 -1.96
C TYR A 233 -12.96 -2.97 -3.07
N ALA A 234 -11.87 -3.65 -2.70
CA ALA A 234 -11.00 -4.30 -3.67
C ALA A 234 -11.72 -5.44 -4.43
N ASN A 235 -12.58 -6.20 -3.75
CA ASN A 235 -13.41 -7.22 -4.38
C ASN A 235 -14.46 -6.62 -5.34
N LEU A 236 -15.04 -5.47 -5.01
CA LEU A 236 -15.96 -4.74 -5.90
C LEU A 236 -15.24 -4.14 -7.12
N ALA A 237 -14.03 -3.62 -6.95
CA ALA A 237 -13.22 -3.18 -8.10
C ALA A 237 -12.90 -4.36 -9.02
N ALA A 238 -12.48 -5.49 -8.43
CA ALA A 238 -12.20 -6.71 -9.16
C ALA A 238 -13.43 -7.31 -9.88
N SER A 239 -14.63 -7.19 -9.31
CA SER A 239 -15.86 -7.66 -9.97
C SER A 239 -16.22 -6.82 -11.19
N GLY A 240 -15.81 -5.55 -11.22
CA GLY A 240 -15.92 -4.65 -12.39
C GLY A 240 -14.81 -4.83 -13.43
N ASP A 241 -14.00 -5.88 -13.33
CA ASP A 241 -12.82 -6.14 -14.18
C ASP A 241 -11.81 -4.98 -14.21
N PHE A 242 -11.73 -4.20 -13.13
CA PHE A 242 -10.72 -3.18 -12.94
C PHE A 242 -9.76 -3.62 -11.83
N LEU A 243 -8.50 -3.85 -12.18
CA LEU A 243 -7.51 -4.40 -11.26
C LEU A 243 -6.36 -3.41 -11.02
N PRO A 244 -6.60 -2.33 -10.27
CA PRO A 244 -5.55 -1.40 -9.90
C PRO A 244 -4.57 -2.05 -8.93
N THR A 245 -3.36 -1.51 -8.85
CA THR A 245 -2.27 -2.07 -8.04
C THR A 245 -2.67 -2.31 -6.59
N ILE A 246 -3.49 -1.41 -6.01
CA ILE A 246 -3.97 -1.54 -4.63
C ILE A 246 -4.79 -2.83 -4.40
N VAL A 247 -5.57 -3.30 -5.38
CA VAL A 247 -6.33 -4.56 -5.27
C VAL A 247 -5.39 -5.75 -5.09
N ILE A 248 -4.34 -5.80 -5.92
CA ILE A 248 -3.32 -6.85 -5.86
C ILE A 248 -2.50 -6.73 -4.57
N ARG A 249 -2.18 -5.51 -4.14
CA ARG A 249 -1.44 -5.24 -2.90
C ARG A 249 -2.20 -5.76 -1.67
N ILE A 250 -3.50 -5.48 -1.57
CA ILE A 250 -4.36 -5.98 -0.48
C ILE A 250 -4.41 -7.51 -0.51
N ALA A 251 -4.65 -8.11 -1.68
CA ALA A 251 -4.75 -9.55 -1.82
C ALA A 251 -3.42 -10.27 -1.48
N ASN A 252 -2.30 -9.72 -1.94
CA ASN A 252 -0.96 -10.20 -1.62
C ASN A 252 -0.72 -10.15 -0.12
N TRP A 253 -1.01 -9.00 0.52
CA TRP A 253 -0.80 -8.81 1.95
C TRP A 253 -1.60 -9.84 2.76
N LEU A 254 -2.89 -10.01 2.45
CA LEU A 254 -3.73 -11.03 3.07
C LEU A 254 -3.18 -12.45 2.81
N GLY A 255 -2.69 -12.72 1.61
CA GLY A 255 -2.04 -13.99 1.26
C GLY A 255 -0.80 -14.28 2.12
N THR A 256 -0.04 -13.25 2.52
CA THR A 256 1.12 -13.44 3.41
C THR A 256 0.75 -13.91 4.83
N LEU A 257 -0.51 -13.77 5.24
CA LEU A 257 -0.95 -14.19 6.59
C LEU A 257 -0.74 -15.69 6.82
N LYS A 258 -0.86 -16.52 5.78
CA LYS A 258 -0.59 -17.96 5.87
C LYS A 258 0.86 -18.26 6.26
N THR A 259 1.79 -17.43 5.81
CA THR A 259 3.22 -17.53 6.15
C THR A 259 3.52 -16.90 7.51
N ARG A 260 2.86 -15.79 7.84
CA ARG A 260 3.05 -15.07 9.12
C ARG A 260 2.44 -15.82 10.31
N TYR A 261 1.32 -16.51 10.10
CA TYR A 261 0.54 -17.20 11.12
C TYR A 261 0.27 -18.65 10.67
N PRO A 262 1.13 -19.60 11.06
CA PRO A 262 0.96 -21.01 10.69
C PRO A 262 -0.41 -21.55 11.08
N GLY A 263 -1.06 -22.25 10.15
CA GLY A 263 -2.41 -22.81 10.34
C GLY A 263 -3.57 -21.84 10.01
N VAL A 264 -3.28 -20.58 9.70
CA VAL A 264 -4.31 -19.62 9.24
C VAL A 264 -4.36 -19.60 7.72
N ASP A 265 -5.53 -19.89 7.15
CA ASP A 265 -5.82 -19.57 5.76
C ASP A 265 -6.92 -18.50 5.70
N ILE A 266 -6.53 -17.31 5.25
CA ILE A 266 -7.44 -16.17 5.19
C ILE A 266 -8.59 -16.41 4.20
N ARG A 267 -8.39 -17.28 3.21
CA ARG A 267 -9.40 -17.63 2.21
C ARG A 267 -10.48 -18.56 2.74
N THR A 268 -10.20 -19.27 3.83
CA THR A 268 -11.19 -20.13 4.50
C THR A 268 -11.84 -19.43 5.70
N THR A 269 -11.37 -18.23 6.04
CA THR A 269 -11.87 -17.46 7.17
C THR A 269 -13.26 -16.89 6.84
N PRO A 270 -14.24 -16.97 7.76
CA PRO A 270 -15.56 -16.36 7.58
C PRO A 270 -15.46 -14.88 7.17
N ARG A 271 -16.42 -14.40 6.36
CA ARG A 271 -16.47 -13.06 5.73
C ARG A 271 -15.45 -12.82 4.61
N LEU A 272 -14.22 -13.31 4.73
CA LEU A 272 -13.18 -13.10 3.71
C LEU A 272 -13.22 -14.16 2.60
N CYS A 273 -13.72 -15.36 2.92
CA CYS A 273 -13.94 -16.43 1.93
C CYS A 273 -14.97 -16.05 0.84
N GLU A 274 -15.91 -15.16 1.15
CA GLU A 274 -16.96 -14.71 0.24
C GLU A 274 -16.45 -13.73 -0.84
N LEU A 275 -15.27 -13.14 -0.62
CA LEU A 275 -14.66 -12.16 -1.50
C LEU A 275 -13.98 -12.85 -2.71
N LYS A 276 -14.78 -13.53 -3.53
CA LYS A 276 -14.28 -14.40 -4.61
C LYS A 276 -13.49 -13.64 -5.68
N HIS A 277 -13.88 -12.41 -6.03
CA HIS A 277 -13.28 -11.68 -7.14
C HIS A 277 -11.85 -11.22 -6.84
N ILE A 278 -11.58 -10.77 -5.61
CA ILE A 278 -10.21 -10.41 -5.21
C ILE A 278 -9.28 -11.64 -5.22
N TRP A 279 -9.77 -12.82 -4.84
CA TRP A 279 -8.98 -14.05 -4.88
C TRP A 279 -8.72 -14.54 -6.30
N LEU A 280 -9.72 -14.50 -7.17
CA LEU A 280 -9.55 -14.80 -8.60
C LEU A 280 -8.54 -13.84 -9.25
N ALA A 281 -8.62 -12.54 -8.94
CA ALA A 281 -7.67 -11.55 -9.43
C ALA A 281 -6.24 -11.83 -8.96
N TRP A 282 -6.08 -12.22 -7.69
CA TRP A 282 -4.78 -12.58 -7.14
C TRP A 282 -4.21 -13.85 -7.76
N ASP A 283 -5.02 -14.90 -7.92
CA ASP A 283 -4.56 -16.15 -8.53
C ASP A 283 -4.11 -15.94 -9.97
N ALA A 284 -4.87 -15.14 -10.74
CA ALA A 284 -4.48 -14.74 -12.09
C ALA A 284 -3.21 -13.88 -12.12
N TYR A 285 -3.01 -12.98 -11.15
CA TYR A 285 -1.78 -12.20 -11.01
C TYR A 285 -0.58 -13.12 -10.68
N TRP A 286 -0.75 -14.01 -9.72
CA TRP A 286 0.28 -14.93 -9.26
C TRP A 286 0.72 -15.88 -10.39
N GLU A 287 -0.24 -16.42 -11.15
CA GLU A 287 0.05 -17.25 -12.32
C GLU A 287 0.87 -16.48 -13.38
N ARG A 288 0.54 -15.21 -13.64
CA ARG A 288 1.34 -14.36 -14.54
C ARG A 288 2.76 -14.15 -14.00
N CYS A 289 2.91 -13.91 -12.70
CA CYS A 289 4.21 -13.75 -12.07
C CYS A 289 5.05 -15.02 -12.19
N ILE A 290 4.47 -16.20 -11.92
CA ILE A 290 5.15 -17.48 -12.11
C ILE A 290 5.54 -17.67 -13.58
N LYS A 291 4.63 -17.44 -14.52
CA LYS A 291 4.92 -17.56 -15.96
C LYS A 291 6.07 -16.65 -16.40
N ARG A 292 6.08 -15.39 -15.92
CA ARG A 292 7.18 -14.45 -16.18
C ARG A 292 8.49 -14.92 -15.57
N GLN A 293 8.46 -15.38 -14.32
CA GLN A 293 9.63 -15.89 -13.62
C GLN A 293 10.20 -17.14 -14.31
N ILE A 294 9.35 -18.07 -14.76
CA ILE A 294 9.76 -19.24 -15.54
C ILE A 294 10.37 -18.78 -16.87
N ALA A 295 9.72 -17.87 -17.61
CA ALA A 295 10.25 -17.38 -18.87
C ALA A 295 11.61 -16.68 -18.71
N GLU A 296 11.78 -15.87 -17.65
CA GLU A 296 13.06 -15.26 -17.29
C GLU A 296 14.11 -16.32 -16.95
N CYS A 297 13.77 -17.28 -16.08
CA CYS A 297 14.65 -18.39 -15.75
C CYS A 297 15.04 -19.18 -17.00
N SER A 298 14.10 -19.50 -17.89
CA SER A 298 14.37 -20.20 -19.15
C SER A 298 15.26 -19.39 -20.09
N LYS A 299 15.07 -18.06 -20.20
CA LYS A 299 15.95 -17.17 -20.96
C LYS A 299 17.37 -17.17 -20.41
N VAL A 300 17.50 -17.10 -19.08
CA VAL A 300 18.80 -17.24 -18.42
C VAL A 300 19.38 -18.60 -18.76
N HIS A 301 18.67 -19.70 -18.53
CA HIS A 301 19.20 -21.06 -18.77
C HIS A 301 19.56 -21.35 -20.24
N ALA A 302 18.85 -20.77 -21.20
CA ALA A 302 19.09 -20.97 -22.63
C ALA A 302 20.23 -20.09 -23.20
N ALA A 303 20.67 -19.08 -22.45
CA ALA A 303 21.75 -18.22 -22.91
C ALA A 303 23.09 -18.97 -22.91
N ARG A 304 23.93 -18.73 -23.93
CA ARG A 304 25.26 -19.34 -24.01
C ARG A 304 26.25 -18.77 -22.99
N ASN A 305 25.99 -17.56 -22.49
CA ASN A 305 26.89 -16.79 -21.63
C ASN A 305 26.31 -16.64 -20.22
N VAL A 306 25.95 -17.75 -19.59
CA VAL A 306 25.37 -17.76 -18.24
C VAL A 306 26.48 -17.90 -17.23
N TYR A 307 26.55 -16.94 -16.33
CA TYR A 307 27.36 -17.06 -15.13
C TYR A 307 26.57 -17.92 -14.15
N GLY A 308 27.21 -18.94 -13.57
CA GLY A 308 26.62 -19.87 -12.60
C GLY A 308 27.50 -20.03 -11.38
N CYS A 309 26.94 -20.29 -10.20
CA CYS A 309 27.70 -20.72 -9.03
C CYS A 309 27.18 -22.08 -8.57
N ASP A 310 28.02 -23.11 -8.63
CA ASP A 310 27.63 -24.48 -8.32
C ASP A 310 27.35 -24.69 -6.82
N GLY A 311 27.87 -23.82 -5.96
CA GLY A 311 27.63 -23.88 -4.50
C GLY A 311 26.30 -23.33 -4.02
N CYS A 312 25.71 -22.35 -4.72
CA CYS A 312 24.42 -21.74 -4.38
C CYS A 312 23.34 -21.88 -5.46
N ASP A 313 23.65 -22.56 -6.56
CA ASP A 313 22.78 -22.78 -7.73
C ASP A 313 22.15 -21.49 -8.29
N ILE A 314 22.85 -20.37 -8.14
CA ILE A 314 22.46 -19.09 -8.72
C ILE A 314 22.99 -19.05 -10.15
N ARG A 315 22.10 -18.76 -11.11
CA ARG A 315 22.44 -18.55 -12.51
C ARG A 315 21.96 -17.17 -12.96
N ALA A 316 22.80 -16.43 -13.68
CA ALA A 316 22.45 -15.09 -14.17
C ALA A 316 23.18 -14.71 -15.46
N MET A 317 22.58 -13.79 -16.23
CA MET A 317 23.14 -13.25 -17.48
C MET A 317 24.32 -12.30 -17.26
N HIS A 318 24.42 -11.71 -16.06
CA HIS A 318 25.43 -10.71 -15.75
C HIS A 318 26.15 -11.07 -14.45
N LYS A 319 27.48 -10.97 -14.46
CA LYS A 319 28.33 -11.15 -13.27
C LYS A 319 27.87 -10.33 -12.06
N ASN A 320 27.28 -9.16 -12.29
CA ASN A 320 26.82 -8.27 -11.22
C ASN A 320 25.67 -8.86 -10.39
N ALA A 321 24.90 -9.82 -10.92
CA ALA A 321 23.84 -10.48 -10.17
C ALA A 321 24.38 -11.33 -8.99
N PHE A 322 25.63 -11.79 -9.07
CA PHE A 322 26.30 -12.52 -8.00
C PHE A 322 26.74 -11.63 -6.83
N ARG A 323 26.58 -10.30 -6.96
CA ARG A 323 26.87 -9.38 -5.86
C ARG A 323 25.90 -9.54 -4.68
N ALA A 324 24.68 -9.98 -4.95
CA ALA A 324 23.64 -10.23 -3.94
C ALA A 324 23.75 -11.60 -3.26
N CYS A 325 24.69 -12.45 -3.67
CA CYS A 325 24.86 -13.79 -3.08
C CYS A 325 25.36 -13.68 -1.62
N SER A 326 24.72 -14.41 -0.70
CA SER A 326 24.94 -14.31 0.75
C SER A 326 26.12 -15.11 1.31
N GLY A 327 26.79 -15.94 0.50
CA GLY A 327 28.10 -16.50 0.84
C GLY A 327 28.17 -17.96 1.32
N ASN A 328 27.06 -18.69 1.47
CA ASN A 328 27.06 -20.05 2.07
C ASN A 328 27.57 -21.17 1.12
N CYS A 329 28.39 -20.83 0.13
CA CYS A 329 28.97 -21.79 -0.82
C CYS A 329 30.29 -22.33 -0.27
N HIS A 330 30.65 -23.57 -0.58
CA HIS A 330 32.00 -24.05 -0.27
C HIS A 330 33.04 -23.25 -1.08
N PRO A 331 34.20 -22.87 -0.53
CA PRO A 331 35.18 -22.02 -1.22
C PRO A 331 35.63 -22.59 -2.57
N GLU A 332 35.77 -23.91 -2.64
CA GLU A 332 36.19 -24.62 -3.86
C GLU A 332 35.15 -24.57 -4.99
N THR A 333 33.89 -24.29 -4.67
CA THR A 333 32.80 -24.18 -5.67
C THR A 333 32.44 -22.74 -5.99
N LYS A 334 33.17 -21.75 -5.44
CA LYS A 334 32.93 -20.32 -5.66
C LYS A 334 33.65 -19.84 -6.93
N PRO A 335 32.91 -19.36 -7.95
CA PRO A 335 33.53 -18.70 -9.10
C PRO A 335 34.14 -17.36 -8.70
N HIS A 336 35.22 -16.94 -9.36
CA HIS A 336 35.94 -15.68 -9.07
C HIS A 336 35.06 -14.41 -9.13
N TYR A 337 33.93 -14.45 -9.82
CA TYR A 337 33.00 -13.32 -9.98
C TYR A 337 31.96 -13.20 -8.86
N CYS A 338 31.98 -14.07 -7.84
CA CYS A 338 31.20 -13.86 -6.62
C CYS A 338 31.65 -12.58 -5.88
N SER A 339 30.75 -11.96 -5.11
CA SER A 339 31.10 -10.77 -4.30
C SER A 339 32.24 -11.06 -3.34
N ARG A 340 33.03 -10.03 -3.01
CA ARG A 340 34.10 -10.15 -2.01
C ARG A 340 33.59 -10.72 -0.68
N VAL A 341 32.43 -10.26 -0.23
CA VAL A 341 31.72 -10.76 0.96
C VAL A 341 31.38 -12.25 0.84
N CYS A 342 30.93 -12.71 -0.33
CA CYS A 342 30.65 -14.13 -0.57
C CYS A 342 31.94 -14.96 -0.61
N GLN A 343 33.02 -14.44 -1.19
CA GLN A 343 34.32 -15.12 -1.22
C GLN A 343 34.90 -15.31 0.19
N GLU A 344 34.80 -14.28 1.04
CA GLU A 344 35.37 -14.26 2.39
C GLU A 344 34.58 -15.07 3.44
N LYS A 345 33.28 -15.35 3.21
CA LYS A 345 32.44 -16.12 4.15
C LYS A 345 32.67 -17.63 4.03
N HIS A 346 32.93 -18.31 5.16
CA HIS A 346 33.03 -19.76 5.28
C HIS A 346 31.88 -20.32 6.11
#